data_AF-A0AAN9G1I7-F1
#
_entry.id   AF-A0AAN9G1I7-F1
#
_cell.length_a   1.000
_cell.length_b   1.000
_cell.length_c   1.000
_cell.angle_alpha   90.00
_cell.angle_beta   90.00
_cell.angle_gamma   90.00
#
_symmetry.space_group_name_H-M   'P 1'
#
loop_
_entity.id
_entity.type
_entity.pdbx_description
1 polymer ?
#
loop_
_entity_poly.entity_id
_entity_poly.type
_entity_poly.pdbx_seq_one_letter_code
_entity_poly.pdbx_strand_id
1 'polypeptide(L)'
;MVMAVLLSALGVSFTDPQFSTDGYFWMGIHVLSNGLFHVYTNLMKGRLKLSALDRLYCCYLYSVVMFAPCSYLLGDVWDAVNFPYLYFTKFYIGCIFSGVLGIFLNVTAIRLQESDFLPSGLDFSGVQGIARICGSLLSLLIFNTVLTADFAFLVCVNQLCSVVVADAVSHAPSLPHILPAAAPPRRPASSPDMRQLERHQLQQDMLRIELG
;
A
#
# COMPACT_ATOMS: atom_id res chain seq x y z
N MET A 1 -17.55 14.13 6.69
CA MET A 1 -17.12 12.78 7.13
C MET A 1 -15.63 12.73 7.46
N VAL A 2 -14.74 13.20 6.57
CA VAL A 2 -13.29 13.30 6.89
C VAL A 2 -13.03 14.11 8.17
N MET A 3 -13.69 15.25 8.36
CA MET A 3 -13.60 16.02 9.61
C MET A 3 -14.02 15.22 10.86
N ALA A 4 -15.00 14.32 10.73
CA ALA A 4 -15.44 13.47 11.85
C ALA A 4 -14.39 12.39 12.18
N VAL A 5 -13.71 11.83 11.17
CA VAL A 5 -12.56 10.93 11.37
C VAL A 5 -11.44 11.67 12.09
N LEU A 6 -11.11 12.90 11.68
CA LEU A 6 -10.07 13.70 12.35
C LEU A 6 -10.42 14.05 13.80
N LEU A 7 -11.65 14.51 14.04
CA LEU A 7 -12.11 14.86 15.39
C LEU A 7 -12.16 13.64 16.31
N SER A 8 -12.64 12.50 15.81
CA SER A 8 -12.67 11.26 16.60
C SER A 8 -11.26 10.72 16.85
N ALA A 9 -10.34 10.77 15.89
CA ALA A 9 -8.94 10.39 16.09
C ALA A 9 -8.23 11.27 17.14
N LEU A 10 -8.48 12.59 17.12
CA LEU A 10 -7.99 13.50 18.15
C LEU A 10 -8.61 13.18 19.51
N GLY A 11 -9.92 12.95 19.56
CA GLY A 11 -10.63 12.56 20.79
C GLY A 11 -10.09 11.25 21.39
N VAL A 12 -9.79 10.24 20.55
CA VAL A 12 -9.15 8.99 20.98
C VAL A 12 -7.80 9.29 21.64
N SER A 13 -7.01 10.19 21.06
CA SER A 13 -5.70 10.55 21.59
C SER A 13 -5.78 11.24 22.96
N PHE A 14 -6.83 12.02 23.22
CA PHE A 14 -7.05 12.70 24.51
C PHE A 14 -7.71 11.82 25.58
N THR A 15 -8.45 10.79 25.16
CA THR A 15 -9.20 9.90 26.08
C THR A 15 -8.49 8.57 26.32
N ASP A 16 -7.30 8.39 25.75
CA ASP A 16 -6.51 7.18 25.86
C ASP A 16 -6.08 6.91 27.32
N PRO A 17 -6.57 5.82 27.95
CA PRO A 17 -6.20 5.46 29.31
C PRO A 17 -4.73 5.02 29.44
N GLN A 18 -4.04 4.71 28.33
CA GLN A 18 -2.64 4.29 28.28
C GLN A 18 -1.79 5.29 27.47
N PHE A 19 -2.09 6.58 27.60
CA PHE A 19 -1.38 7.63 26.86
C PHE A 19 0.14 7.58 27.08
N SER A 20 0.88 7.48 25.97
CA SER A 20 2.34 7.53 25.96
C SER A 20 2.82 8.55 24.93
N THR A 21 3.50 9.60 25.40
CA THR A 21 4.02 10.69 24.55
C THR A 21 4.91 10.16 23.43
N ASP A 22 5.79 9.20 23.73
CA ASP A 22 6.67 8.58 22.74
C ASP A 22 5.87 7.79 21.69
N GLY A 23 4.84 7.04 22.13
CA GLY A 23 3.97 6.29 21.23
C GLY A 23 3.23 7.20 20.24
N TYR A 24 2.66 8.30 20.73
CA TYR A 24 1.96 9.27 19.88
C TYR A 24 2.92 10.04 18.94
N PHE A 25 4.14 10.34 19.40
CA PHE A 25 5.18 10.92 18.55
C PHE A 25 5.50 10.01 17.36
N TRP A 26 5.76 8.72 17.61
CA TRP A 26 6.02 7.74 16.56
C TRP A 26 4.81 7.50 15.65
N MET A 27 3.59 7.56 16.19
CA MET A 27 2.36 7.53 15.38
C MET A 27 2.31 8.71 14.40
N GLY A 28 2.68 9.92 14.83
CA GLY A 28 2.75 11.10 13.95
C GLY A 28 3.75 10.91 12.80
N ILE A 29 4.95 10.39 13.11
CA ILE A 29 5.96 10.05 12.10
C ILE A 29 5.41 8.98 11.13
N HIS A 30 4.70 7.98 11.63
CA HIS A 30 4.09 6.93 10.82
C HIS A 30 3.06 7.49 9.83
N VAL A 31 2.17 8.39 10.28
CA VAL A 31 1.17 9.04 9.41
C VAL A 31 1.85 9.88 8.32
N LEU A 32 2.85 10.68 8.69
CA LEU A 32 3.61 11.50 7.74
C LEU A 32 4.34 10.63 6.69
N SER A 33 5.02 9.58 7.15
CA SER A 33 5.80 8.68 6.29
C SER A 33 4.91 7.92 5.30
N ASN A 34 3.75 7.42 5.75
CA ASN A 34 2.78 6.78 4.86
C ASN A 34 2.20 7.76 3.85
N GLY A 35 1.90 9.00 4.26
CA GLY A 35 1.44 10.05 3.36
C GLY A 35 2.46 10.35 2.26
N LEU A 36 3.72 10.58 2.65
CA LEU A 36 4.82 10.80 1.71
C LEU A 36 5.03 9.61 0.78
N PHE A 37 5.01 8.38 1.32
CA PHE A 37 5.14 7.17 0.52
C PHE A 37 4.00 7.02 -0.49
N HIS A 38 2.76 7.31 -0.10
CA HIS A 38 1.61 7.25 -0.99
C HIS A 38 1.70 8.30 -2.11
N VAL A 39 2.08 9.53 -1.78
CA VAL A 39 2.31 10.59 -2.78
C VAL A 39 3.44 10.20 -3.74
N TYR A 40 4.59 9.78 -3.21
CA TYR A 40 5.72 9.30 -4.00
C TYR A 40 5.32 8.16 -4.95
N THR A 41 4.55 7.20 -4.44
CA THR A 41 4.01 6.09 -5.23
C THR A 41 3.17 6.60 -6.39
N ASN A 42 2.23 7.51 -6.14
CA ASN A 42 1.34 8.03 -7.16
C ASN A 42 2.09 8.83 -8.23
N LEU A 43 3.13 9.57 -7.84
CA LEU A 43 4.01 10.27 -8.79
C LEU A 43 4.83 9.31 -9.66
N MET A 44 5.28 8.18 -9.09
CA MET A 44 6.13 7.21 -9.78
C MET A 44 5.37 6.15 -10.58
N LYS A 45 4.04 5.99 -10.38
CA LYS A 45 3.18 5.04 -11.13
C LYS A 45 3.33 5.13 -12.65
N GLY A 46 3.58 6.33 -13.20
CA GLY A 46 3.78 6.53 -14.64
C GLY A 46 5.22 6.34 -15.13
N ARG A 47 6.21 6.28 -14.24
CA ARG A 47 7.65 6.24 -14.56
C ARG A 47 8.23 4.84 -14.44
N LEU A 48 7.81 4.09 -13.42
CA LEU A 48 8.29 2.73 -13.16
C LEU A 48 7.14 1.73 -13.36
N LYS A 49 7.20 0.95 -14.44
CA LYS A 49 6.30 -0.17 -14.69
C LYS A 49 6.82 -1.43 -14.00
N LEU A 50 6.71 -1.47 -12.67
CA LEU A 50 6.98 -2.69 -11.90
C LEU A 50 5.68 -3.45 -11.63
N SER A 51 5.75 -4.77 -11.66
CA SER A 51 4.67 -5.61 -11.15
C SER A 51 4.46 -5.36 -9.66
N ALA A 52 3.24 -5.58 -9.15
CA ALA A 52 2.95 -5.42 -7.73
C ALA A 52 3.83 -6.33 -6.85
N LEU A 53 4.13 -7.54 -7.34
CA LEU A 53 5.05 -8.48 -6.67
C LEU A 53 6.51 -8.01 -6.70
N ASP A 54 6.98 -7.49 -7.84
CA ASP A 54 8.35 -6.95 -7.94
C ASP A 54 8.54 -5.77 -7.00
N ARG A 55 7.51 -4.92 -6.90
CA ARG A 55 7.51 -3.80 -5.97
C ARG A 55 7.55 -4.27 -4.52
N LEU A 56 6.76 -5.29 -4.16
CA LEU A 56 6.77 -5.87 -2.82
C LEU A 56 8.16 -6.45 -2.48
N TYR A 57 8.78 -7.17 -3.42
CA TYR A 57 10.13 -7.70 -3.27
C TYR A 57 11.17 -6.60 -3.06
N CYS A 58 11.17 -5.56 -3.90
CA CYS A 58 12.06 -4.41 -3.75
C CYS A 58 11.85 -3.70 -2.42
N CYS A 59 10.61 -3.53 -1.97
CA CYS A 59 10.30 -2.95 -0.66
C CYS A 59 10.89 -3.80 0.48
N TYR A 60 10.77 -5.13 0.45
CA TYR A 60 11.37 -5.98 1.49
C TYR A 60 12.90 -5.91 1.50
N LEU A 61 13.55 -5.99 0.33
CA LEU A 61 14.99 -5.88 0.23
C LEU A 61 15.49 -4.54 0.78
N TYR A 62 14.84 -3.45 0.37
CA TYR A 62 15.15 -2.11 0.83
C TYR A 62 14.92 -1.95 2.34
N SER A 63 13.82 -2.50 2.87
CA SER A 63 13.53 -2.49 4.30
C SER A 63 14.63 -3.19 5.11
N VAL A 64 15.17 -4.33 4.66
CA VAL A 64 16.28 -4.99 5.36
C VAL A 64 17.54 -4.12 5.34
N VAL A 65 17.89 -3.56 4.19
CA VAL A 65 19.09 -2.73 4.01
C VAL A 65 18.99 -1.43 4.82
N MET A 66 17.81 -0.82 4.91
CA MET A 66 17.60 0.42 5.66
C MET A 66 17.38 0.19 7.14
N PHE A 67 16.59 -0.81 7.54
CA PHE A 67 16.27 -1.02 8.95
C PHE A 67 17.44 -1.58 9.75
N ALA A 68 18.33 -2.38 9.16
CA ALA A 68 19.50 -2.89 9.88
C ALA A 68 20.38 -1.77 10.50
N PRO A 69 20.86 -0.76 9.75
CA PRO A 69 21.59 0.36 10.33
C PRO A 69 20.70 1.28 11.17
N CYS A 70 19.44 1.49 10.78
CA CYS A 70 18.52 2.32 11.58
C CYS A 70 18.29 1.74 12.98
N SER A 71 18.11 0.43 13.13
CA SER A 71 17.96 -0.22 14.43
C SER A 71 19.19 -0.07 15.32
N TYR A 72 20.38 0.07 14.73
CA TYR A 72 21.59 0.40 15.49
C TYR A 72 21.58 1.87 15.96
N LEU A 73 21.23 2.80 15.06
CA LEU A 73 21.18 4.23 15.37
C LEU A 73 20.08 4.60 16.36
N LEU A 74 18.95 3.91 16.30
CA LEU A 74 17.79 4.15 17.16
C LEU A 74 17.93 3.53 18.55
N GLY A 75 18.92 2.65 18.74
CA GLY A 75 19.16 1.98 20.01
C GLY A 75 18.49 0.60 20.15
N ASP A 76 17.58 0.24 19.23
CA ASP A 76 16.83 -1.03 19.27
C ASP A 76 17.74 -2.26 19.40
N VAL A 77 18.93 -2.25 18.78
CA VAL A 77 19.90 -3.34 18.87
C VAL A 77 20.43 -3.49 20.30
N TRP A 78 20.69 -2.40 20.99
CA TRP A 78 21.18 -2.41 22.37
C TRP A 78 20.08 -2.89 23.32
N ASP A 79 18.85 -2.45 23.10
CA ASP A 79 17.70 -2.91 23.88
C ASP A 79 17.42 -4.39 23.64
N ALA A 80 17.54 -4.86 22.39
CA ALA A 80 17.39 -6.27 22.04
C ALA A 80 18.44 -7.17 22.72
N VAL A 81 19.70 -6.73 22.82
CA VAL A 81 20.75 -7.49 23.53
C VAL A 81 20.43 -7.68 25.01
N ASN A 82 19.77 -6.69 25.63
CA ASN A 82 19.36 -6.75 27.03
C ASN A 82 18.03 -7.50 27.24
N PHE A 83 17.38 -7.96 26.16
CA PHE A 83 16.07 -8.60 26.25
C PHE A 83 16.19 -10.04 26.80
N PRO A 84 15.54 -10.35 27.95
CA PRO A 84 15.74 -11.62 28.65
C PRO A 84 15.27 -12.84 27.85
N TYR A 85 14.34 -12.66 26.89
CA TYR A 85 13.80 -13.75 26.08
C TYR A 85 14.44 -13.87 24.69
N LEU A 86 15.47 -13.08 24.37
CA LEU A 86 16.07 -13.04 23.04
C LEU A 86 16.49 -14.43 22.56
N TYR A 87 17.10 -15.22 23.44
CA TYR A 87 17.64 -16.55 23.12
C TYR A 87 16.63 -17.69 23.25
N PHE A 88 15.35 -17.41 23.56
CA PHE A 88 14.34 -18.45 23.67
C PHE A 88 13.89 -18.89 22.28
N THR A 89 13.93 -20.20 21.99
CA THR A 89 13.45 -20.75 20.71
C THR A 89 12.01 -20.33 20.39
N LYS A 90 11.16 -20.19 21.43
CA LYS A 90 9.78 -19.72 21.27
C LYS A 90 9.71 -18.30 20.71
N PHE A 91 10.64 -17.44 21.07
CA PHE A 91 10.72 -16.06 20.56
C PHE A 91 11.06 -16.07 19.06
N TYR A 92 12.10 -16.80 18.65
CA TYR A 92 12.47 -16.93 17.24
C TYR A 92 11.36 -17.55 16.38
N ILE A 93 10.71 -18.61 16.86
CA ILE A 93 9.57 -19.23 16.16
C ILE A 93 8.44 -18.20 16.00
N GLY A 94 8.15 -17.40 17.03
CA GLY A 94 7.15 -16.33 16.95
C GLY A 94 7.50 -15.29 15.88
N CYS A 95 8.75 -14.82 15.84
CA CYS A 95 9.21 -13.86 14.83
C CYS A 95 9.18 -14.41 13.40
N ILE A 96 9.61 -15.65 13.20
CA ILE A 96 9.57 -16.30 11.88
C ILE A 96 8.12 -16.50 11.44
N PHE A 97 7.28 -16.99 12.35
CA PHE A 97 5.86 -17.23 12.07
C PHE A 97 5.14 -15.93 11.69
N SER A 98 5.34 -14.84 12.44
CA SER A 98 4.74 -13.54 12.11
C SER A 98 5.25 -12.98 10.78
N GLY A 99 6.55 -13.14 10.48
CA GLY A 99 7.13 -12.75 9.19
C GLY A 99 6.51 -13.50 8.01
N VAL A 100 6.39 -14.83 8.11
CA VAL A 100 5.76 -15.66 7.06
C VAL A 100 4.29 -15.30 6.86
N LEU A 101 3.53 -15.12 7.94
CA LEU A 101 2.13 -14.68 7.87
C LEU A 101 2.01 -13.29 7.24
N GLY A 102 2.92 -12.36 7.54
CA GLY A 102 2.97 -11.03 6.94
C GLY A 102 3.21 -11.06 5.43
N ILE A 103 4.09 -11.95 4.96
CA ILE A 103 4.30 -12.16 3.51
C ILE A 103 3.03 -12.72 2.87
N PHE A 104 2.43 -13.76 3.46
CA PHE A 104 1.21 -14.37 2.94
C PHE A 104 0.05 -13.36 2.87
N LEU A 105 -0.10 -12.51 3.88
CA LEU A 105 -1.11 -11.45 3.91
C LEU A 105 -0.88 -10.43 2.80
N ASN A 106 0.35 -9.96 2.59
CA ASN A 106 0.67 -9.01 1.52
C ASN A 106 0.46 -9.60 0.12
N VAL A 107 0.86 -10.85 -0.10
CA VAL A 107 0.64 -11.53 -1.39
C VAL A 107 -0.86 -11.73 -1.63
N THR A 108 -1.62 -12.16 -0.62
CA THR A 108 -3.07 -12.31 -0.72
C THR A 108 -3.75 -10.97 -0.97
N ALA A 109 -3.30 -9.89 -0.32
CA ALA A 109 -3.82 -8.55 -0.55
C ALA A 109 -3.59 -8.09 -1.99
N ILE A 110 -2.41 -8.32 -2.56
CA ILE A 110 -2.12 -8.03 -3.98
C ILE A 110 -3.04 -8.85 -4.89
N ARG A 111 -3.17 -10.16 -4.62
CA ARG A 111 -4.06 -11.03 -5.41
C ARG A 111 -5.51 -10.59 -5.33
N LEU A 112 -5.97 -10.13 -4.17
CA LEU A 112 -7.32 -9.64 -3.97
C LEU A 112 -7.56 -8.29 -4.66
N GLN A 113 -6.53 -7.45 -4.80
CA GLN A 113 -6.59 -6.21 -5.57
C GLN A 113 -6.61 -6.45 -7.09
N GLU A 114 -5.89 -7.47 -7.55
CA GLU A 114 -5.74 -7.78 -8.98
C GLU A 114 -6.84 -8.70 -9.53
N SER A 115 -7.53 -9.46 -8.68
CA SER A 115 -8.55 -10.42 -9.09
C SER A 115 -9.97 -9.90 -8.82
N ASP A 116 -10.87 -10.10 -9.78
CA ASP A 116 -12.33 -9.92 -9.62
C ASP A 116 -12.96 -11.03 -8.75
N PHE A 117 -12.21 -11.62 -7.80
CA PHE A 117 -12.70 -12.70 -6.95
C PHE A 117 -13.75 -12.23 -5.94
N LEU A 118 -13.88 -10.92 -5.76
CA LEU A 118 -14.81 -10.35 -4.80
C LEU A 118 -16.26 -10.37 -5.31
N PRO A 119 -17.24 -10.73 -4.45
CA PRO A 119 -18.66 -10.61 -4.79
C PRO A 119 -19.01 -9.19 -5.22
N SER A 120 -20.00 -9.04 -6.11
CA SER A 120 -20.40 -7.78 -6.79
C SER A 120 -20.87 -6.61 -5.89
N GLY A 121 -20.62 -6.66 -4.59
CA GLY A 121 -20.87 -5.57 -3.63
C GLY A 121 -19.83 -5.45 -2.52
N LEU A 122 -18.65 -6.08 -2.63
CA LEU A 122 -17.59 -5.99 -1.62
C LEU A 122 -16.23 -5.65 -2.25
N ASP A 123 -15.83 -4.38 -2.20
CA ASP A 123 -14.53 -3.96 -2.72
C ASP A 123 -13.37 -4.27 -1.76
N PHE A 124 -12.13 -4.19 -2.26
CA PHE A 124 -10.91 -4.32 -1.44
C PHE A 124 -10.90 -3.39 -0.22
N SER A 125 -11.44 -2.17 -0.38
CA SER A 125 -11.60 -1.19 0.70
C SER A 125 -12.54 -1.71 1.80
N GLY A 126 -13.66 -2.34 1.42
CA GLY A 126 -14.62 -2.96 2.34
C GLY A 126 -14.01 -4.15 3.09
N VAL A 127 -13.29 -5.03 2.39
CA VAL A 127 -12.57 -6.15 3.02
C VAL A 127 -11.55 -5.66 4.04
N GLN A 128 -10.80 -4.60 3.70
CA GLN A 128 -9.82 -4.01 4.62
C GLN A 128 -10.51 -3.39 5.84
N GLY A 129 -11.67 -2.75 5.67
CA GLY A 129 -12.49 -2.23 6.76
C GLY A 129 -12.95 -3.33 7.72
N ILE A 130 -13.51 -4.42 7.19
CA ILE A 130 -13.93 -5.58 7.98
C ILE A 130 -12.74 -6.20 8.73
N ALA A 131 -11.61 -6.40 8.04
CA ALA A 131 -10.41 -6.95 8.65
C ALA A 131 -9.89 -6.11 9.81
N ARG A 132 -9.94 -4.76 9.70
CA ARG A 132 -9.57 -3.85 10.80
C ARG A 132 -10.52 -3.95 11.99
N ILE A 133 -11.83 -4.02 11.75
CA ILE A 133 -12.83 -4.17 12.82
C ILE A 133 -12.64 -5.51 13.52
N CYS A 134 -12.58 -6.62 12.78
CA CYS A 134 -12.34 -7.95 13.34
C CYS A 134 -11.01 -8.03 14.09
N GLY A 135 -9.94 -7.43 13.54
CA GLY A 135 -8.64 -7.35 14.20
C GLY A 135 -8.68 -6.57 15.51
N SER A 136 -9.41 -5.44 15.55
CA SER A 136 -9.58 -4.67 16.78
C SER A 136 -10.36 -5.42 17.86
N LEU A 137 -11.43 -6.13 17.48
CA LEU A 137 -12.22 -6.96 18.41
C LEU A 137 -11.39 -8.14 18.92
N LEU A 138 -10.66 -8.82 18.03
CA LEU A 138 -9.78 -9.92 18.41
C LEU A 138 -8.67 -9.46 19.35
N SER A 139 -8.12 -8.26 19.14
CA SER A 139 -7.14 -7.65 20.03
C SER A 139 -7.67 -7.46 21.44
N LEU A 140 -8.93 -7.01 21.60
CA LEU A 140 -9.56 -6.87 22.92
C LEU A 140 -9.83 -8.22 23.60
N LEU A 141 -10.02 -9.30 22.83
CA LEU A 141 -10.20 -10.66 23.37
C LEU A 141 -8.86 -11.29 23.81
N ILE A 142 -7.77 -11.01 23.10
CA ILE A 142 -6.46 -11.60 23.36
C ILE A 142 -5.70 -10.82 24.43
N PHE A 143 -5.76 -9.49 24.40
CA PHE A 143 -4.97 -8.62 25.27
C PHE A 143 -5.84 -7.93 26.32
N ASN A 144 -5.38 -7.96 27.57
CA ASN A 144 -6.04 -7.26 28.68
C ASN A 144 -5.83 -5.74 28.55
N THR A 145 -6.70 -5.10 27.77
CA THR A 145 -6.64 -3.66 27.47
C THR A 145 -7.59 -2.92 28.42
N VAL A 146 -7.11 -1.86 29.06
CA VAL A 146 -7.96 -1.00 29.89
C VAL A 146 -8.86 -0.18 28.98
N LEU A 147 -10.17 -0.34 29.10
CA LEU A 147 -11.15 0.28 28.21
C LEU A 147 -12.08 1.21 28.97
N THR A 148 -11.95 2.51 28.74
CA THR A 148 -12.90 3.53 29.22
C THR A 148 -14.05 3.66 28.22
N ALA A 149 -15.27 3.92 28.71
CA ALA A 149 -16.47 4.07 27.86
C ALA A 149 -16.29 5.14 26.77
N ASP A 150 -15.71 6.30 27.13
CA ASP A 150 -15.49 7.41 26.19
C ASP A 150 -14.48 7.03 25.10
N PHE A 151 -13.38 6.37 25.48
CA PHE A 151 -12.37 5.88 24.55
C PHE A 151 -12.94 4.83 23.59
N ALA A 152 -13.68 3.84 24.12
CA ALA A 152 -14.33 2.81 23.31
C ALA A 152 -15.32 3.41 22.31
N PHE A 153 -16.14 4.37 22.76
CA PHE A 153 -17.09 5.05 21.91
C PHE A 153 -16.40 5.80 20.77
N LEU A 154 -15.36 6.57 21.06
CA LEU A 154 -14.63 7.33 20.05
C LEU A 154 -13.88 6.43 19.07
N VAL A 155 -13.32 5.31 19.52
CA VAL A 155 -12.72 4.30 18.64
C VAL A 155 -13.77 3.69 17.70
N CYS A 156 -14.94 3.31 18.22
CA CYS A 156 -16.04 2.77 17.39
C CYS A 156 -16.51 3.79 16.33
N VAL A 157 -16.69 5.05 16.73
CA VAL A 157 -17.06 6.14 15.81
C VAL A 157 -15.99 6.32 14.74
N ASN A 158 -14.70 6.34 15.13
CA ASN A 158 -13.59 6.50 14.21
C ASN A 158 -13.50 5.35 13.20
N GLN A 159 -13.67 4.10 13.64
CA GLN A 159 -13.66 2.93 12.76
C GLN A 159 -14.83 2.96 11.76
N LEU A 160 -16.05 3.23 12.24
CA LEU A 160 -17.23 3.31 11.37
C LEU A 160 -17.10 4.44 10.35
N CYS A 161 -16.70 5.64 10.80
CA CYS A 161 -16.49 6.78 9.91
C CYS A 161 -15.38 6.52 8.90
N SER A 162 -14.30 5.82 9.29
CA SER A 162 -13.20 5.45 8.39
C SER A 162 -13.65 4.49 7.29
N VAL A 163 -14.48 3.49 7.61
CA VAL A 163 -15.03 2.56 6.61
C VAL A 163 -15.90 3.31 5.60
N VAL A 164 -16.79 4.19 6.06
CA VAL A 164 -17.67 4.93 5.16
C VAL A 164 -16.90 5.92 4.28
N VAL A 165 -15.86 6.56 4.83
CA VAL A 165 -14.97 7.43 4.02
C VAL A 165 -14.22 6.61 2.98
N ALA A 166 -13.70 5.44 3.34
CA ALA A 166 -12.95 4.59 2.42
C ALA A 166 -13.83 4.03 1.29
N ASP A 167 -15.10 3.72 1.58
CA ASP A 167 -16.10 3.33 0.59
C ASP A 167 -16.46 4.50 -0.35
N ALA A 168 -16.72 5.69 0.21
CA ALA A 168 -17.04 6.89 -0.56
C ALA A 168 -15.89 7.34 -1.48
N VAL A 169 -14.62 7.19 -1.04
CA VAL A 169 -13.44 7.50 -1.87
C VAL A 169 -13.28 6.48 -3.01
N SER A 170 -13.63 5.22 -2.77
CA SER A 170 -13.53 4.15 -3.79
C SER A 170 -14.57 4.32 -4.90
N HIS A 171 -15.75 4.85 -4.56
CA HIS A 171 -16.87 5.09 -5.48
C HIS A 171 -16.93 6.52 -6.06
N ALA A 172 -16.04 7.42 -5.63
CA ALA A 172 -16.03 8.78 -6.15
C ALA A 172 -15.55 8.78 -7.61
N PRO A 173 -16.26 9.45 -8.55
CA PRO A 173 -15.79 9.61 -9.91
C PRO A 173 -14.45 10.35 -9.89
N SER A 174 -13.43 9.77 -10.52
CA SER A 174 -12.09 10.36 -10.60
C SER A 174 -12.19 11.80 -11.08
N LEU A 175 -11.75 12.75 -10.24
CA LEU A 175 -11.64 14.16 -10.59
C LEU A 175 -10.83 14.26 -11.90
N PRO A 176 -11.25 15.06 -12.90
CA PRO A 176 -10.51 15.19 -14.14
C PRO A 176 -9.07 15.59 -13.84
N HIS A 177 -8.11 14.85 -14.40
CA HIS A 177 -6.68 15.14 -14.33
C HIS A 177 -6.43 16.61 -14.71
N ILE A 178 -6.20 17.50 -13.73
CA ILE A 178 -5.84 18.92 -13.95
C ILE A 178 -4.37 19.06 -14.38
N LEU A 179 -3.60 17.97 -14.41
CA LEU A 179 -2.28 17.94 -15.03
C LEU A 179 -2.44 17.63 -16.53
N PRO A 180 -1.99 18.50 -17.46
CA PRO A 180 -1.98 18.17 -18.87
C PRO A 180 -1.19 16.87 -19.02
N ALA A 181 -1.84 15.86 -19.59
CA ALA A 181 -1.19 14.62 -19.95
C ALA A 181 0.09 14.98 -20.71
N ALA A 182 1.24 14.63 -20.14
CA ALA A 182 2.50 14.76 -20.84
C ALA A 182 2.31 14.12 -22.22
N ALA A 183 2.59 14.89 -23.28
CA ALA A 183 2.35 14.48 -24.65
C ALA A 183 2.86 13.04 -24.84
N PRO A 184 2.07 12.16 -25.48
CA PRO A 184 2.48 10.78 -25.68
C PRO A 184 3.87 10.78 -26.34
N PRO A 185 4.81 9.93 -25.89
CA PRO A 185 6.10 9.84 -26.52
C PRO A 185 5.87 9.58 -28.01
N ARG A 186 6.38 10.46 -28.88
CA ARG A 186 6.38 10.24 -30.33
C ARG A 186 6.90 8.83 -30.54
N ARG A 187 6.07 7.95 -31.09
CA ARG A 187 6.53 6.65 -31.60
C ARG A 187 7.79 6.94 -32.42
N PRO A 188 8.94 6.32 -32.13
CA PRO A 188 9.99 6.28 -33.13
C PRO A 188 9.34 5.71 -34.40
N ALA A 189 9.52 6.41 -35.52
CA ALA A 189 8.99 5.97 -36.81
C ALA A 189 9.31 4.49 -36.95
N SER A 190 8.27 3.65 -37.01
CA SER A 190 8.44 2.24 -37.30
C SER A 190 9.28 2.16 -38.56
N SER A 191 10.44 1.49 -38.46
CA SER A 191 11.27 1.20 -39.63
C SER A 191 10.35 0.71 -40.75
N PRO A 192 10.43 1.29 -41.96
CA PRO A 192 9.60 0.84 -43.07
C PRO A 192 9.78 -0.67 -43.22
N ASP A 193 8.68 -1.39 -43.29
CA ASP A 193 8.70 -2.83 -43.54
C ASP A 193 9.32 -3.04 -44.92
N MET A 194 10.58 -3.47 -44.94
CA MET A 194 11.37 -3.66 -46.17
C MET A 194 10.63 -4.56 -47.17
N ARG A 195 9.79 -5.49 -46.68
CA ARG A 195 8.96 -6.36 -47.52
C ARG A 195 7.80 -5.66 -48.18
N GLN A 196 7.32 -4.53 -47.64
CA GLN A 196 6.35 -3.69 -48.33
C GLN A 196 7.04 -2.81 -49.38
N LEU A 197 8.24 -2.31 -49.09
CA LEU A 197 8.99 -1.50 -50.06
C LEU A 197 9.40 -2.33 -51.29
N GLU A 198 9.90 -3.55 -51.09
CA GLU A 198 10.23 -4.48 -52.19
C GLU A 198 8.99 -4.83 -53.04
N ARG A 199 7.83 -5.03 -52.40
CA ARG A 199 6.57 -5.31 -53.12
C ARG A 199 6.14 -4.11 -53.96
N HIS A 200 6.30 -2.90 -53.45
CA HIS A 200 6.00 -1.69 -54.22
C HIS A 200 6.96 -1.46 -55.39
N GLN A 201 8.25 -1.76 -55.22
CA GLN A 201 9.23 -1.69 -56.31
C GLN A 201 8.94 -2.73 -57.39
N LEU A 202 8.65 -3.98 -57.00
CA LEU A 202 8.28 -5.03 -57.94
C LEU A 202 7.00 -4.70 -58.72
N GLN A 203 6.00 -4.09 -58.08
CA GLN A 203 4.80 -3.63 -58.79
C GLN A 203 5.09 -2.49 -59.77
N GLN A 204 5.98 -1.56 -59.43
CA GLN A 204 6.38 -0.49 -60.35
C GLN A 204 7.18 -1.00 -61.54
N ASP A 205 8.05 -1.98 -61.33
CA ASP A 205 8.81 -2.60 -62.42
C ASP A 205 7.92 -3.42 -63.34
N MET A 206 6.92 -4.13 -62.79
CA MET A 206 5.93 -4.85 -63.61
C MET A 206 5.13 -3.89 -64.50
N LEU A 207 4.70 -2.75 -63.94
CA LEU A 207 3.97 -1.73 -64.70
C LEU A 207 4.83 -1.08 -65.80
N ARG A 208 6.14 -0.92 -65.58
CA ARG A 208 7.05 -0.40 -66.62
C ARG A 208 7.23 -1.36 -67.78
N ILE A 209 7.15 -2.66 -67.55
CA ILE A 209 7.26 -3.69 -68.59
C ILE A 209 5.98 -3.78 -69.43
N GLU A 210 4.82 -3.49 -68.86
CA GLU A 210 3.54 -3.49 -69.62
C GLU A 210 3.31 -2.21 -70.43
N LEU A 211 4.01 -1.11 -70.12
CA LEU A 211 3.82 0.21 -70.72
C LEU A 211 4.94 0.65 -71.69
N GLY A 212 5.96 -0.19 -71.92
CA GLY A 212 7.07 0.05 -72.85
C GLY A 212 7.14 -1.03 -73.92
#